data_AF-A0A812QYS1-F1
#
_entry.id   AF-A0A812QYS1-F1
#
_cell.length_a   1.000
_cell.length_b   1.000
_cell.length_c   1.000
_cell.angle_alpha   90.00
_cell.angle_beta   90.00
_cell.angle_gamma   90.00
#
_symmetry.space_group_name_H-M   'P 1'
#
loop_
_entity.id
_entity.type
_entity.pdbx_description
1 polymer ?
#
loop_
_entity_poly.entity_id
_entity_poly.type
_entity_poly.pdbx_seq_one_letter_code
_entity_poly.pdbx_strand_id
1 'polypeptide(L)'
;MWQDALQTLQRMHEQHIDPGPLHIASVLDACKKLSPSSLPDQDIMSSLVTLLQASVEVKLRHCQGLHKVEELLPVQATRQETTKHVIAGMECLSRHVWPDAVEGLLRLFDEVLYHPVVQLLNRLISAADDTERDAVLRGGQLEDLYGLGARCTSRALLDLGLSGLPSPAWRSKAQKLARQVLRQKAKQPNLWPERPSAQSLVVWCAYDLLDEDGSVWKEGCVVPSAPADSADQDDDLLLPVFVEHDRSRHAERHALLKIIQKIQREGRCFHQISGEICLYAAHTPCISCLAVFCQFRCLFPHVRLNVQFDDWSTTRRALIDLDQR
;
A
#
# COMPACT_ATOMS: atom_id res chain seq x y z
N MET A 1 -24.01 20.41 4.35
CA MET A 1 -22.78 19.62 4.15
C MET A 1 -22.91 18.59 3.03
N TRP A 2 -23.75 17.55 3.12
CA TRP A 2 -23.88 16.58 2.01
C TRP A 2 -24.52 17.19 0.75
N GLN A 3 -25.49 18.10 0.91
CA GLN A 3 -26.09 18.86 -0.19
C GLN A 3 -25.06 19.71 -0.93
N ASP A 4 -24.14 20.36 -0.20
CA ASP A 4 -23.05 21.16 -0.79
C ASP A 4 -22.08 20.27 -1.59
N ALA A 5 -21.82 19.06 -1.09
CA ALA A 5 -21.00 18.06 -1.77
C ALA A 5 -21.68 17.54 -3.04
N LEU A 6 -23.00 17.31 -3.00
CA LEU A 6 -23.80 16.92 -4.17
C LEU A 6 -23.87 18.05 -5.22
N GLN A 7 -24.09 19.30 -4.78
CA GLN A 7 -24.02 20.48 -5.65
C GLN A 7 -22.65 20.63 -6.30
N THR A 8 -21.58 20.19 -5.65
CA THR A 8 -20.24 20.18 -6.25
C THR A 8 -20.15 19.16 -7.39
N LEU A 9 -20.67 17.94 -7.22
CA LEU A 9 -20.75 16.97 -8.32
C LEU A 9 -21.64 17.47 -9.47
N GLN A 10 -22.75 18.13 -9.16
CA GLN A 10 -23.63 18.72 -10.17
C GLN A 10 -22.92 19.82 -10.96
N ARG A 11 -22.19 20.74 -10.29
CA ARG A 11 -21.40 21.77 -10.97
C ARG A 11 -20.31 21.18 -11.86
N MET A 12 -19.65 20.10 -11.42
CA MET A 12 -18.67 19.39 -12.26
C MET A 12 -19.35 18.85 -13.52
N HIS A 13 -20.52 18.22 -13.39
CA HIS A 13 -21.29 17.73 -14.52
C HIS A 13 -21.71 18.85 -15.49
N GLU A 14 -22.21 19.98 -14.97
CA GLU A 14 -22.58 21.17 -15.75
C GLU A 14 -21.38 21.79 -16.49
N GLN A 15 -20.16 21.63 -15.94
CA GLN A 15 -18.91 22.08 -16.55
C GLN A 15 -18.25 21.02 -17.45
N HIS A 16 -18.91 19.88 -17.68
CA HIS A 16 -18.36 18.74 -18.42
C HIS A 16 -17.04 18.20 -17.83
N ILE A 17 -16.90 18.26 -16.51
CA ILE A 17 -15.79 17.69 -15.75
C ILE A 17 -16.25 16.37 -15.14
N ASP A 18 -15.61 15.27 -15.54
CA ASP A 18 -15.91 13.96 -14.96
C ASP A 18 -15.46 13.88 -13.49
N PRO A 19 -16.35 13.55 -12.54
CA PRO A 19 -15.96 13.41 -11.16
C PRO A 19 -15.09 12.15 -10.97
N GLY A 20 -13.86 12.36 -10.53
CA GLY A 20 -13.01 11.27 -10.07
C GLY A 20 -13.59 10.54 -8.83
N PRO A 21 -13.08 9.35 -8.50
CA PRO A 21 -13.64 8.49 -7.46
C PRO A 21 -13.67 9.14 -6.08
N LEU A 22 -12.67 9.98 -5.78
CA LEU A 22 -12.55 10.68 -4.52
C LEU A 22 -13.61 11.78 -4.34
N HIS A 23 -14.07 12.39 -5.44
CA HIS A 23 -15.20 13.33 -5.39
C HIS A 23 -16.47 12.59 -5.01
N ILE A 24 -16.76 11.46 -5.67
CA ILE A 24 -17.93 10.62 -5.38
C ILE A 24 -17.86 10.05 -3.96
N ALA A 25 -16.69 9.55 -3.55
CA ALA A 25 -16.46 9.02 -2.20
C ALA A 25 -16.74 10.06 -1.11
N SER A 26 -16.34 11.31 -1.33
CA SER A 26 -16.57 12.39 -0.37
C SER A 26 -18.07 12.65 -0.16
N VAL A 27 -18.87 12.58 -1.22
CA VAL A 27 -20.35 12.70 -1.11
C VAL A 27 -20.93 11.47 -0.40
N LEU A 28 -20.50 10.26 -0.75
CA LEU A 28 -20.95 9.03 -0.11
C LEU A 28 -20.62 9.02 1.40
N ASP A 29 -19.42 9.48 1.79
CA ASP A 29 -19.00 9.61 3.18
C ASP A 29 -19.79 10.69 3.93
N ALA A 30 -20.13 11.81 3.28
CA ALA A 30 -20.97 12.86 3.87
C ALA A 30 -22.42 12.38 4.09
N CYS A 31 -22.97 11.63 3.15
CA CYS A 31 -24.30 11.04 3.24
C CYS A 31 -24.40 10.02 4.39
N LYS A 32 -23.36 9.20 4.62
CA LYS A 32 -23.32 8.21 5.72
C LYS A 32 -23.30 8.81 7.13
N LYS A 33 -22.85 10.06 7.28
CA LYS A 33 -22.79 10.74 8.60
C LYS A 33 -24.15 11.24 9.08
N LEU A 34 -25.18 11.20 8.25
CA LEU A 34 -26.53 11.62 8.61
C LEU A 34 -27.18 10.61 9.56
N SER A 35 -28.00 11.12 10.49
CA SER A 35 -28.78 10.28 11.40
C SER A 35 -29.67 9.32 10.59
N PRO A 36 -29.89 8.07 11.05
CA PRO A 36 -30.81 7.13 10.39
C PRO A 36 -32.25 7.68 10.24
N SER A 37 -32.64 8.68 11.02
CA SER A 37 -33.93 9.39 10.91
C SER A 37 -33.98 10.42 9.78
N SER A 38 -32.84 10.79 9.21
CA SER A 38 -32.65 11.73 8.11
C SER A 38 -31.84 11.07 6.99
N LEU A 39 -32.10 9.79 6.74
CA LEU A 39 -31.38 9.05 5.72
C LEU A 39 -31.51 9.83 4.40
N PRO A 40 -30.38 10.12 3.74
CA PRO A 40 -30.44 10.58 2.37
C PRO A 40 -31.25 9.55 1.59
N ASP A 41 -32.03 10.03 0.63
CA ASP A 41 -32.82 9.17 -0.24
C ASP A 41 -31.95 8.00 -0.69
N GLN A 42 -32.34 6.77 -0.36
CA GLN A 42 -31.55 5.57 -0.68
C GLN A 42 -31.24 5.53 -2.18
N ASP A 43 -32.11 6.13 -2.97
CA ASP A 43 -31.98 6.34 -4.41
C ASP A 43 -30.75 7.20 -4.77
N ILE A 44 -30.42 8.25 -4.00
CA ILE A 44 -29.22 9.07 -4.23
C ILE A 44 -27.97 8.24 -3.96
N MET A 45 -27.92 7.51 -2.84
CA MET A 45 -26.78 6.66 -2.51
C MET A 45 -26.57 5.56 -3.55
N SER A 46 -27.66 4.92 -3.97
CA SER A 46 -27.65 3.92 -5.04
C SER A 46 -27.13 4.51 -6.35
N SER A 47 -27.62 5.70 -6.74
CA SER A 47 -27.20 6.38 -7.97
C SER A 47 -25.71 6.73 -7.96
N LEU A 48 -25.19 7.23 -6.84
CA LEU A 48 -23.76 7.54 -6.68
C LEU A 48 -22.89 6.28 -6.74
N VAL A 49 -23.35 5.17 -6.15
CA VAL A 49 -22.67 3.88 -6.24
C VAL A 49 -22.65 3.38 -7.67
N THR A 50 -23.79 3.40 -8.38
CA THR A 50 -23.87 3.00 -9.80
C THR A 50 -22.96 3.86 -10.68
N LEU A 51 -22.93 5.17 -10.46
CA LEU A 51 -22.03 6.09 -11.18
C LEU A 51 -20.56 5.71 -10.95
N LEU A 52 -20.18 5.43 -9.70
CA LEU A 52 -18.82 5.01 -9.37
C LEU A 52 -18.45 3.67 -9.99
N GLN A 53 -19.35 2.68 -9.94
CA GLN A 53 -19.15 1.37 -10.56
C GLN A 53 -18.91 1.50 -12.07
N ALA A 54 -19.78 2.23 -12.77
CA ALA A 54 -19.66 2.46 -14.21
C ALA A 54 -18.34 3.17 -14.56
N SER A 55 -17.96 4.19 -13.77
CA SER A 55 -16.70 4.92 -13.95
C SER A 55 -15.47 4.01 -13.80
N VAL A 56 -15.44 3.15 -12.78
CA VAL A 56 -14.34 2.20 -12.56
C VAL A 56 -14.31 1.13 -13.65
N GLU A 57 -15.47 0.62 -14.07
CA GLU A 57 -15.55 -0.39 -15.13
C GLU A 57 -14.99 0.13 -16.46
N VAL A 58 -15.36 1.35 -16.85
CA VAL A 58 -14.83 1.99 -18.07
C VAL A 58 -13.31 2.10 -18.02
N LYS A 59 -12.75 2.52 -16.87
CA LYS A 59 -11.30 2.66 -16.70
C LYS A 59 -10.57 1.30 -16.66
N LEU A 60 -11.17 0.27 -16.08
CA LEU A 60 -10.64 -1.10 -16.13
C LEU A 60 -10.61 -1.66 -17.54
N ARG A 61 -11.69 -1.50 -18.31
CA ARG A 61 -11.72 -1.89 -19.73
C ARG A 61 -10.69 -1.12 -20.55
N HIS A 62 -10.47 0.16 -20.22
CA HIS A 62 -9.40 0.94 -20.83
C HIS A 62 -8.02 0.37 -20.51
N CYS A 63 -7.72 0.02 -19.24
CA CYS A 63 -6.48 -0.68 -18.88
C CYS A 63 -6.28 -1.96 -19.69
N GLN A 64 -7.33 -2.78 -19.84
CA GLN A 64 -7.27 -4.02 -20.64
C GLN A 64 -6.87 -3.77 -22.10
N GLY A 65 -7.30 -2.64 -22.68
CA GLY A 65 -6.90 -2.21 -24.03
C GLY A 65 -5.47 -1.66 -24.11
N LEU A 66 -5.02 -0.93 -23.09
CA LEU A 66 -3.69 -0.30 -23.05
C LEU A 66 -2.54 -1.31 -23.02
N HIS A 67 -2.76 -2.52 -22.51
CA HIS A 67 -1.74 -3.60 -22.52
C HIS A 67 -1.39 -4.09 -23.94
N LYS A 68 -2.16 -3.72 -24.97
CA LYS A 68 -1.92 -4.12 -26.36
C LYS A 68 -1.11 -3.10 -27.18
N VAL A 69 -0.81 -1.93 -26.64
CA VAL A 69 -0.14 -0.83 -27.36
C VAL A 69 1.29 -0.68 -26.84
N GLU A 70 2.27 -0.68 -27.76
CA GLU A 70 3.70 -0.49 -27.46
C GLU A 70 3.99 0.84 -26.75
N GLU A 71 5.06 0.84 -25.95
CA GLU A 71 5.43 1.87 -24.98
C GLU A 71 5.85 3.20 -25.64
N LEU A 72 5.01 4.21 -25.53
CA LEU A 72 5.37 5.62 -25.75
C LEU A 72 5.22 6.38 -24.43
N LEU A 73 6.12 7.29 -24.08
CA LEU A 73 6.10 8.04 -22.80
C LEU A 73 4.75 8.70 -22.43
N PRO A 74 3.96 9.30 -23.36
CA PRO A 74 2.62 9.81 -23.04
C PRO A 74 1.63 8.74 -22.53
N VAL A 75 1.91 7.47 -22.85
CA VAL A 75 1.08 6.34 -22.45
C VAL A 75 1.28 6.00 -20.97
N GLN A 76 2.50 6.15 -20.42
CA GLN A 76 2.77 5.79 -19.01
C GLN A 76 2.02 6.69 -18.03
N ALA A 77 2.08 8.02 -18.20
CA ALA A 77 1.33 8.95 -17.35
C ALA A 77 -0.20 8.69 -17.42
N THR A 78 -0.70 8.36 -18.61
CA THR A 78 -2.12 8.00 -18.81
C THR A 78 -2.48 6.69 -18.11
N ARG A 79 -1.59 5.69 -18.15
CA ARG A 79 -1.75 4.41 -17.44
C ARG A 79 -1.77 4.65 -15.93
N GLN A 80 -0.83 5.40 -15.39
CA GLN A 80 -0.77 5.75 -13.97
C GLN A 80 -2.02 6.46 -13.48
N GLU A 81 -2.52 7.45 -14.22
CA GLU A 81 -3.76 8.14 -13.84
C GLU A 81 -4.98 7.22 -13.89
N THR A 82 -5.04 6.35 -14.90
CA THR A 82 -6.11 5.35 -15.04
C THR A 82 -6.09 4.34 -13.90
N THR A 83 -4.92 3.79 -13.55
CA THR A 83 -4.79 2.83 -12.45
C THR A 83 -5.11 3.48 -11.11
N LYS A 84 -4.64 4.71 -10.84
CA LYS A 84 -5.00 5.50 -9.65
C LYS A 84 -6.51 5.64 -9.51
N HIS A 85 -7.20 5.99 -10.61
CA HIS A 85 -8.66 6.09 -10.64
C HIS A 85 -9.31 4.75 -10.28
N VAL A 86 -8.88 3.66 -10.91
CA VAL A 86 -9.41 2.33 -10.64
C VAL A 86 -9.20 1.94 -9.17
N ILE A 87 -7.99 2.07 -8.64
CA ILE A 87 -7.66 1.69 -7.26
C ILE A 87 -8.47 2.51 -6.25
N ALA A 88 -8.52 3.84 -6.41
CA ALA A 88 -9.29 4.71 -5.54
C ALA A 88 -10.79 4.39 -5.60
N GLY A 89 -11.31 4.08 -6.78
CA GLY A 89 -12.70 3.68 -6.97
C GLY A 89 -13.02 2.32 -6.34
N MET A 90 -12.16 1.33 -6.51
CA MET A 90 -12.32 0.01 -5.85
C MET A 90 -12.25 0.13 -4.32
N GLU A 91 -11.34 0.95 -3.80
CA GLU A 91 -11.25 1.21 -2.36
C GLU A 91 -12.50 1.92 -1.83
N CYS A 92 -13.03 2.89 -2.57
CA CYS A 92 -14.31 3.51 -2.25
C CYS A 92 -15.45 2.49 -2.27
N LEU A 93 -15.64 1.74 -3.35
CA LEU A 93 -16.69 0.73 -3.46
C LEU A 93 -16.62 -0.29 -2.30
N SER A 94 -15.43 -0.73 -1.92
CA SER A 94 -15.25 -1.67 -0.80
C SER A 94 -15.71 -1.14 0.56
N ARG A 95 -15.75 0.19 0.75
CA ARG A 95 -16.24 0.84 1.97
C ARG A 95 -17.76 1.05 1.97
N HIS A 96 -18.37 1.17 0.79
CA HIS A 96 -19.77 1.61 0.65
C HIS A 96 -20.73 0.53 0.16
N VAL A 97 -20.23 -0.57 -0.39
CA VAL A 97 -21.02 -1.57 -1.09
C VAL A 97 -20.70 -2.96 -0.57
N TRP A 98 -21.71 -3.82 -0.47
CA TRP A 98 -21.54 -5.24 -0.16
C TRP A 98 -20.74 -5.94 -1.27
N PRO A 99 -19.88 -6.93 -0.94
CA PRO A 99 -19.05 -7.60 -1.94
C PRO A 99 -19.82 -8.14 -3.16
N ASP A 100 -21.00 -8.71 -2.95
CA ASP A 100 -21.81 -9.33 -4.00
C ASP A 100 -22.25 -8.33 -5.08
N ALA A 101 -22.55 -7.09 -4.68
CA ALA A 101 -22.99 -6.05 -5.60
C ALA A 101 -21.86 -5.49 -6.49
N VAL A 102 -20.61 -5.89 -6.26
CA VAL A 102 -19.43 -5.51 -7.07
C VAL A 102 -18.66 -6.74 -7.57
N GLU A 103 -19.21 -7.94 -7.50
CA GLU A 103 -18.50 -9.18 -7.85
C GLU A 103 -17.98 -9.18 -9.30
N GLY A 104 -18.79 -8.75 -10.26
CA GLY A 104 -18.37 -8.63 -11.66
C GLY A 104 -17.18 -7.68 -11.85
N LEU A 105 -17.19 -6.55 -11.15
CA LEU A 105 -16.13 -5.55 -11.20
C LEU A 105 -14.86 -6.03 -10.49
N LEU A 106 -15.00 -6.75 -9.37
CA LEU A 106 -13.88 -7.39 -8.66
C LEU A 106 -13.19 -8.42 -9.54
N ARG A 107 -13.95 -9.26 -10.26
CA ARG A 107 -13.37 -10.23 -11.22
C ARG A 107 -12.59 -9.52 -12.33
N LEU A 108 -13.14 -8.44 -12.88
CA LEU A 108 -12.44 -7.67 -13.92
C LEU A 108 -11.18 -6.99 -13.37
N PHE A 109 -11.24 -6.40 -12.17
CA PHE A 109 -10.06 -5.86 -11.49
C PHE A 109 -8.99 -6.92 -11.26
N ASP A 110 -9.43 -8.11 -10.85
CA ASP A 110 -8.55 -9.24 -10.58
C ASP A 110 -7.78 -9.68 -11.84
N GLU A 111 -8.51 -9.83 -12.96
CA GLU A 111 -7.95 -10.20 -14.25
C GLU A 111 -7.00 -9.15 -14.81
N VAL A 112 -7.41 -7.87 -14.78
CA VAL A 112 -6.70 -6.80 -15.51
C VAL A 112 -5.53 -6.24 -14.71
N LEU A 113 -5.66 -6.11 -13.39
CA LEU A 113 -4.65 -5.44 -12.56
C LEU A 113 -4.04 -6.36 -11.51
N TYR A 114 -4.88 -7.01 -10.69
CA TYR A 114 -4.37 -7.70 -9.50
C TYR A 114 -3.45 -8.89 -9.84
N HIS A 115 -3.93 -9.85 -10.63
CA HIS A 115 -3.17 -11.06 -10.93
C HIS A 115 -1.88 -10.80 -11.70
N PRO A 116 -1.86 -9.96 -12.76
CA PRO A 116 -0.59 -9.61 -13.44
C PRO A 116 0.45 -9.04 -12.49
N VAL A 117 0.02 -8.17 -11.57
CA VAL A 117 0.91 -7.53 -10.60
C VAL A 117 1.45 -8.51 -9.58
N VAL A 118 0.58 -9.35 -9.00
CA VAL A 118 1.01 -10.39 -8.05
C VAL A 118 1.94 -11.39 -8.71
N GLN A 119 1.71 -11.74 -9.98
CA GLN A 119 2.62 -12.60 -10.76
C GLN A 119 4.00 -11.96 -10.91
N LEU A 120 4.09 -10.68 -11.27
CA LEU A 120 5.36 -9.96 -11.34
C LEU A 120 6.07 -9.88 -9.98
N LEU A 121 5.35 -9.58 -8.91
CA LEU A 121 5.90 -9.58 -7.55
C LEU A 121 6.41 -10.96 -7.16
N ASN A 122 5.70 -12.03 -7.52
CA ASN A 122 6.13 -13.40 -7.26
C ASN A 122 7.37 -13.80 -8.08
N ARG A 123 7.59 -13.21 -9.25
CA ARG A 123 8.84 -13.38 -10.01
C ARG A 123 10.03 -12.78 -9.27
N LEU A 124 9.87 -11.66 -8.56
CA LEU A 124 10.95 -11.08 -7.73
C LEU A 124 11.37 -12.00 -6.57
N ILE A 125 10.46 -12.84 -6.07
CA ILE A 125 10.77 -13.82 -5.03
C ILE A 125 11.64 -14.96 -5.56
N SER A 126 11.45 -15.32 -6.82
CA SER A 126 12.09 -16.46 -7.48
C SER A 126 13.17 -16.04 -8.50
N ALA A 127 13.56 -14.76 -8.50
CA ALA A 127 14.50 -14.21 -9.47
C ALA A 127 15.84 -14.92 -9.33
N ALA A 128 16.37 -15.43 -10.45
CA ALA A 128 17.61 -16.20 -10.44
C ALA A 128 18.85 -15.31 -10.25
N ASP A 129 18.78 -14.06 -10.73
CA ASP A 129 19.87 -13.10 -10.71
C ASP A 129 19.36 -11.64 -10.74
N ASP A 130 20.31 -10.70 -10.66
CA ASP A 130 20.05 -9.26 -10.68
C ASP A 130 19.44 -8.78 -12.00
N THR A 131 19.71 -9.46 -13.12
CA THR A 131 19.18 -9.08 -14.45
C THR A 131 17.69 -9.36 -14.54
N GLU A 132 17.25 -10.53 -14.06
CA GLU A 132 15.82 -10.84 -13.98
C GLU A 132 15.09 -9.89 -13.03
N ARG A 133 15.70 -9.61 -11.87
CA ARG A 133 15.16 -8.66 -10.90
C ARG A 133 14.96 -7.28 -11.54
N ASP A 134 15.98 -6.76 -12.21
CA ASP A 134 15.92 -5.46 -12.87
C ASP A 134 14.90 -5.41 -14.00
N ALA A 135 14.81 -6.49 -14.80
CA ALA A 135 13.81 -6.60 -15.85
C ALA A 135 12.38 -6.54 -15.31
N VAL A 136 12.12 -7.15 -14.14
CA VAL A 136 10.80 -7.08 -13.49
C VAL A 136 10.53 -5.68 -12.92
N LEU A 137 11.50 -5.07 -12.24
CA LEU A 137 11.32 -3.75 -11.62
C LEU A 137 11.15 -2.62 -12.63
N ARG A 138 11.84 -2.71 -13.78
CA ARG A 138 11.85 -1.70 -14.84
C ARG A 138 10.92 -2.03 -16.02
N GLY A 139 10.15 -3.12 -15.92
CA GLY A 139 9.26 -3.60 -17.00
C GLY A 139 7.96 -2.79 -17.18
N GLY A 140 7.89 -1.55 -16.69
CA GLY A 140 6.78 -0.61 -16.85
C GLY A 140 5.51 -0.94 -16.04
N GLN A 141 5.08 -2.20 -15.99
CA GLN A 141 3.80 -2.58 -15.37
C GLN A 141 3.72 -2.29 -13.88
N LEU A 142 4.81 -2.48 -13.13
CA LEU A 142 4.86 -2.11 -11.71
C LEU A 142 4.94 -0.58 -11.54
N GLU A 143 5.60 0.12 -12.47
CA GLU A 143 5.73 1.59 -12.45
C GLU A 143 4.40 2.29 -12.77
N ASP A 144 3.50 1.62 -13.48
CA ASP A 144 2.14 2.09 -13.76
C ASP A 144 1.25 2.12 -12.50
N LEU A 145 1.71 1.60 -11.36
CA LEU A 145 0.92 1.43 -10.15
C LEU A 145 1.55 2.14 -8.96
N TYR A 146 0.71 2.84 -8.18
CA TYR A 146 1.16 3.35 -6.89
C TYR A 146 0.98 2.33 -5.76
N GLY A 147 -0.09 1.54 -5.79
CA GLY A 147 -0.42 0.54 -4.79
C GLY A 147 -1.66 -0.25 -5.23
N LEU A 148 -2.24 -1.05 -4.34
CA LEU A 148 -3.43 -1.85 -4.65
C LEU A 148 -4.67 -1.41 -3.85
N GLY A 149 -4.53 -0.40 -2.97
CA GLY A 149 -5.53 -0.08 -1.95
C GLY A 149 -5.48 -1.07 -0.77
N ALA A 150 -6.03 -0.70 0.39
CA ALA A 150 -5.83 -1.49 1.61
C ALA A 150 -6.28 -2.95 1.47
N ARG A 151 -7.50 -3.19 0.97
CA ARG A 151 -8.06 -4.55 0.83
C ARG A 151 -7.20 -5.45 -0.06
N CYS A 152 -6.82 -4.98 -1.24
CA CYS A 152 -6.07 -5.79 -2.19
C CYS A 152 -4.59 -5.90 -1.79
N THR A 153 -4.00 -4.90 -1.12
CA THR A 153 -2.67 -5.06 -0.52
C THR A 153 -2.67 -6.14 0.56
N SER A 154 -3.70 -6.24 1.42
CA SER A 154 -3.80 -7.34 2.40
C SER A 154 -3.90 -8.70 1.71
N ARG A 155 -4.69 -8.82 0.63
CA ARG A 155 -4.78 -10.05 -0.18
C ARG A 155 -3.44 -10.38 -0.83
N ALA A 156 -2.74 -9.39 -1.39
CA ALA A 156 -1.45 -9.60 -2.04
C ALA A 156 -0.39 -10.10 -1.05
N LEU A 157 -0.37 -9.58 0.18
CA LEU A 157 0.52 -10.11 1.22
C LEU A 157 0.24 -11.59 1.55
N LEU A 158 -1.03 -12.02 1.55
CA LEU A 158 -1.39 -13.43 1.73
C LEU A 158 -0.97 -14.28 0.53
N ASP A 159 -1.30 -13.85 -0.69
CA ASP A 159 -1.00 -14.58 -1.93
C ASP A 159 0.52 -14.70 -2.17
N LEU A 160 1.29 -13.70 -1.74
CA LEU A 160 2.75 -13.69 -1.78
C LEU A 160 3.38 -14.39 -0.58
N GLY A 161 2.62 -15.00 0.34
CA GLY A 161 3.16 -15.66 1.53
C GLY A 161 3.94 -14.73 2.47
N LEU A 162 3.66 -13.43 2.42
CA LEU A 162 4.25 -12.37 3.26
C LEU A 162 3.36 -12.05 4.47
N SER A 163 2.20 -12.68 4.60
CA SER A 163 1.38 -12.62 5.80
C SER A 163 1.05 -14.06 6.22
N GLY A 164 1.66 -14.53 7.30
CA GLY A 164 1.26 -15.79 7.92
C GLY A 164 -0.01 -15.64 8.76
N LEU A 165 -0.34 -16.69 9.53
CA LEU A 165 -1.30 -16.65 10.63
C LEU A 165 -0.56 -16.45 11.98
N PRO A 166 0.14 -15.32 12.25
CA PRO A 166 0.83 -15.18 13.51
C PRO A 166 -0.14 -14.83 14.63
N SER A 167 0.26 -15.19 15.85
CA SER A 167 -0.43 -14.80 17.08
C SER A 167 -0.74 -13.29 17.08
N PRO A 168 -1.99 -12.87 17.30
CA PRO A 168 -2.39 -11.45 17.25
C PRO A 168 -1.67 -10.57 18.28
N ALA A 169 -0.94 -11.16 19.24
CA ALA A 169 -0.29 -10.46 20.33
C ALA A 169 0.78 -9.44 19.88
N TRP A 170 1.57 -9.74 18.84
CA TRP A 170 2.63 -8.81 18.41
C TRP A 170 2.06 -7.60 17.67
N ARG A 171 0.96 -7.77 16.92
CA ARG A 171 0.34 -6.68 16.15
C ARG A 171 -0.09 -5.54 17.06
N SER A 172 -0.79 -5.84 18.16
CA SER A 172 -1.25 -4.80 19.10
C SER A 172 -0.08 -4.04 19.73
N LYS A 173 1.02 -4.73 20.05
CA LYS A 173 2.26 -4.10 20.53
C LYS A 173 2.88 -3.21 19.46
N ALA A 174 2.98 -3.69 18.22
CA ALA A 174 3.53 -2.95 17.09
C ALA A 174 2.71 -1.68 16.78
N GLN A 175 1.37 -1.79 16.74
CA GLN A 175 0.44 -0.67 16.60
C GLN A 175 0.66 0.39 17.68
N LYS A 176 0.74 -0.02 18.95
CA LYS A 176 0.96 0.89 20.08
C LYS A 176 2.28 1.65 19.95
N LEU A 177 3.38 0.94 19.65
CA LEU A 177 4.71 1.53 19.53
C LEU A 177 4.82 2.45 18.31
N ALA A 178 4.31 2.04 17.15
CA ALA A 178 4.29 2.86 15.95
C ALA A 178 3.51 4.17 16.18
N ARG A 179 2.32 4.09 16.80
CA ARG A 179 1.51 5.27 17.14
C ARG A 179 2.19 6.17 18.15
N GLN A 180 2.86 5.62 19.17
CA GLN A 180 3.63 6.40 20.14
C GLN A 180 4.74 7.22 19.45
N VAL A 181 5.49 6.61 18.53
CA VAL A 181 6.55 7.31 17.79
C VAL A 181 5.96 8.36 16.85
N LEU A 182 4.85 8.06 16.16
CA LEU A 182 4.15 9.06 15.35
C LEU A 182 3.78 10.30 16.18
N ARG A 183 3.18 10.11 17.37
CA ARG A 183 2.82 11.21 18.30
C ARG A 183 4.04 12.04 18.70
N GLN A 184 5.15 11.38 19.03
CA GLN A 184 6.39 12.07 19.39
C GLN A 184 6.97 12.90 18.22
N LYS A 185 6.78 12.45 16.98
CA LYS A 185 7.25 13.16 15.78
C LYS A 185 6.30 14.28 15.33
N ALA A 186 5.06 14.31 15.81
CA ALA A 186 4.09 15.31 15.40
C ALA A 186 4.47 16.70 15.94
N LYS A 187 4.73 17.65 15.03
CA LYS A 187 4.95 19.06 15.40
C LYS A 187 3.72 19.69 16.06
N GLN A 188 2.54 19.22 15.68
CA GLN A 188 1.24 19.64 16.21
C GLN A 188 0.41 18.38 16.49
N PRO A 189 0.41 17.86 17.73
CA PRO A 189 -0.25 16.60 18.06
C PRO A 189 -1.75 16.60 17.70
N ASN A 190 -2.41 17.76 17.71
CA ASN A 190 -3.84 17.85 17.38
C ASN A 190 -4.16 17.98 15.89
N LEU A 191 -3.15 18.00 15.00
CA LEU A 191 -3.34 18.21 13.56
C LEU A 191 -2.70 17.09 12.74
N TRP A 192 -3.39 15.95 12.68
CA TRP A 192 -3.03 14.86 11.79
C TRP A 192 -3.56 15.09 10.38
N PRO A 193 -2.70 15.11 9.34
CA PRO A 193 -3.13 15.37 7.98
C PRO A 193 -4.02 14.23 7.47
N GLU A 194 -4.98 14.54 6.59
CA GLU A 194 -5.82 13.52 5.96
C GLU A 194 -5.01 12.55 5.10
N ARG A 195 -3.91 13.04 4.50
CA ARG A 195 -2.95 12.24 3.73
C ARG A 195 -1.57 12.39 4.37
N PRO A 196 -0.90 11.30 4.75
CA PRO A 196 0.43 11.37 5.32
C PRO A 196 1.43 11.59 4.19
N SER A 197 2.52 12.31 4.46
CA SER A 197 3.68 12.23 3.59
C SER A 197 4.42 10.92 3.88
N ALA A 198 4.99 10.29 2.85
CA ALA A 198 5.78 9.06 3.05
C ALA A 198 6.93 9.28 4.07
N GLN A 199 7.49 10.49 4.13
CA GLN A 199 8.55 10.87 5.07
C GLN A 199 8.09 10.93 6.55
N SER A 200 6.78 11.09 6.79
CA SER A 200 6.22 11.16 8.14
C SER A 200 5.88 9.79 8.73
N LEU A 201 5.84 8.76 7.88
CA LEU A 201 5.41 7.43 8.27
C LEU A 201 6.53 6.65 8.97
N VAL A 202 6.11 5.62 9.69
CA VAL A 202 6.98 4.72 10.45
C VAL A 202 6.55 3.28 10.26
N VAL A 203 7.50 2.39 10.42
CA VAL A 203 7.31 0.94 10.44
C VAL A 203 7.84 0.41 11.76
N TRP A 204 7.11 -0.49 12.41
CA TRP A 204 7.66 -1.29 13.48
C TRP A 204 8.23 -2.57 12.88
N CYS A 205 9.44 -2.95 13.28
CA CYS A 205 10.09 -4.16 12.82
C CYS A 205 10.68 -4.90 14.02
N ALA A 206 10.41 -6.19 14.13
CA ALA A 206 11.08 -7.07 15.06
C ALA A 206 11.50 -8.35 14.36
N TYR A 207 12.57 -8.95 14.85
CA TYR A 207 13.12 -10.15 14.26
C TYR A 207 13.71 -11.07 15.32
N ASP A 208 13.68 -12.36 15.01
CA ASP A 208 14.31 -13.45 15.76
C ASP A 208 15.00 -14.33 14.73
N LEU A 209 16.29 -14.07 14.52
CA LEU A 209 17.11 -14.64 13.44
C LEU A 209 18.21 -15.52 14.03
N LEU A 210 18.57 -16.55 13.28
CA LEU A 210 19.53 -17.57 13.64
C LEU A 210 20.48 -17.79 12.45
N ASP A 211 21.78 -17.90 12.71
CA ASP A 211 22.72 -18.46 11.74
C ASP A 211 22.96 -19.96 11.97
N GLU A 212 23.74 -20.59 11.09
CA GLU A 212 24.15 -21.99 11.20
C GLU A 212 24.96 -22.29 12.47
N ASP A 213 25.67 -21.30 13.02
CA ASP A 213 26.46 -21.43 14.25
C ASP A 213 25.57 -21.36 15.51
N GLY A 214 24.28 -21.06 15.35
CA GLY A 214 23.32 -20.89 16.45
C GLY A 214 23.35 -19.51 17.11
N SER A 215 24.00 -18.52 16.50
CA SER A 215 23.97 -17.12 16.94
C SER A 215 22.56 -16.58 16.78
N VAL A 216 22.01 -16.03 17.86
CA VAL A 216 20.64 -15.49 17.87
C VAL A 216 20.69 -13.97 17.81
N TRP A 217 20.04 -13.37 16.81
CA TRP A 217 19.73 -11.95 16.80
C TRP A 217 18.27 -11.71 17.09
N LYS A 218 18.00 -10.97 18.17
CA LYS A 218 16.65 -10.59 18.57
C LYS A 218 16.55 -9.10 18.84
N GLU A 219 15.69 -8.42 18.11
CA GLU A 219 15.46 -6.99 18.29
C GLU A 219 14.02 -6.63 17.92
N GLY A 220 13.55 -5.48 18.42
CA GLY A 220 12.29 -4.89 18.00
C GLY A 220 12.36 -3.38 18.12
N CYS A 221 12.22 -2.66 17.00
CA CYS A 221 12.35 -1.21 16.95
C CYS A 221 11.32 -0.58 16.01
N VAL A 222 11.14 0.73 16.14
CA VAL A 222 10.36 1.52 15.18
C VAL A 222 11.35 2.25 14.28
N VAL A 223 11.22 2.04 12.99
CA VAL A 223 12.06 2.60 11.93
C VAL A 223 11.27 3.71 11.24
N PRO A 224 11.77 4.96 11.26
CA PRO A 224 11.21 6.03 10.45
C PRO A 224 11.71 5.95 9.01
N SER A 225 11.04 6.67 8.11
CA SER A 225 11.59 6.98 6.78
C SER A 225 12.95 7.67 6.90
N ALA A 226 13.85 7.40 5.95
CA ALA A 226 15.20 7.94 5.98
C ALA A 226 15.23 9.46 5.75
N PRO A 227 16.23 10.16 6.33
CA PRO A 227 16.46 11.58 6.08
C PRO A 227 16.85 11.83 4.62
N ALA A 228 16.77 13.09 4.18
CA ALA A 228 17.05 13.42 2.80
C ALA A 228 18.52 13.28 2.39
N ASP A 229 19.43 13.26 3.36
CA ASP A 229 20.88 13.32 3.15
C ASP A 229 21.59 12.01 3.48
N SER A 230 20.87 10.92 3.77
CA SER A 230 21.49 9.61 3.96
C SER A 230 21.96 9.07 2.60
N ALA A 231 23.25 9.23 2.31
CA ALA A 231 23.92 8.50 1.25
C ALA A 231 24.13 7.05 1.71
N ASP A 232 23.12 6.21 1.55
CA ASP A 232 23.22 4.79 1.92
C ASP A 232 24.07 4.07 0.86
N GLN A 233 25.27 3.62 1.26
CA GLN A 233 26.25 2.95 0.39
C GLN A 233 25.82 1.54 -0.07
N ASP A 234 24.69 1.03 0.43
CA ASP A 234 24.14 -0.30 0.12
C ASP A 234 22.73 -0.23 -0.52
N ASP A 235 22.45 0.86 -1.25
CA ASP A 235 21.13 1.12 -1.85
C ASP A 235 20.69 0.07 -2.90
N ASP A 236 21.61 -0.76 -3.39
CA ASP A 236 21.37 -1.66 -4.52
C ASP A 236 20.78 -3.03 -4.16
N LEU A 237 20.75 -3.40 -2.87
CA LEU A 237 20.28 -4.74 -2.46
C LEU A 237 18.76 -4.89 -2.51
N LEU A 238 18.03 -3.82 -2.19
CA LEU A 238 16.57 -3.76 -2.25
C LEU A 238 16.18 -2.56 -3.09
N LEU A 239 15.92 -2.78 -4.36
CA LEU A 239 15.66 -1.71 -5.33
C LEU A 239 14.17 -1.30 -5.26
N PRO A 240 13.87 0.00 -5.13
CA PRO A 240 12.50 0.47 -5.22
C PRO A 240 12.00 0.39 -6.67
N VAL A 241 10.71 0.14 -6.86
CA VAL A 241 10.03 0.44 -8.14
C VAL A 241 9.97 1.96 -8.28
N PHE A 242 10.50 2.49 -9.39
CA PHE A 242 10.45 3.92 -9.70
C PHE A 242 9.09 4.27 -10.28
N VAL A 243 8.23 4.83 -9.43
CA VAL A 243 6.96 5.46 -9.85
C VAL A 243 7.23 6.97 -9.97
N GLU A 244 6.20 7.80 -10.18
CA GLU A 244 6.26 9.28 -10.23
C GLU A 244 7.18 9.98 -9.21
N HIS A 245 7.46 9.35 -8.07
CA HIS A 245 8.41 9.86 -7.09
C HIS A 245 9.25 8.76 -6.44
N ASP A 246 10.43 9.16 -6.00
CA ASP A 246 11.40 8.31 -5.32
C ASP A 246 10.82 7.69 -4.04
N ARG A 247 10.94 6.36 -3.97
CA ARG A 247 10.49 5.50 -2.87
C ARG A 247 11.63 4.89 -2.08
N SER A 248 12.88 5.18 -2.44
CA SER A 248 14.08 4.72 -1.74
C SER A 248 14.00 4.95 -0.23
N ARG A 249 13.32 6.03 0.18
CA ARG A 249 13.22 6.49 1.58
C ARG A 249 12.10 5.87 2.41
N HIS A 250 11.34 4.92 1.87
CA HIS A 250 10.22 4.30 2.59
C HIS A 250 10.71 3.53 3.83
N ALA A 251 10.04 3.74 4.97
CA ALA A 251 10.42 3.15 6.25
C ALA A 251 10.49 1.62 6.20
N GLU A 252 9.64 0.99 5.39
CA GLU A 252 9.62 -0.44 5.08
C GLU A 252 10.95 -0.94 4.55
N ARG A 253 11.46 -0.25 3.53
CA ARG A 253 12.73 -0.57 2.87
C ARG A 253 13.89 -0.39 3.83
N HIS A 254 13.95 0.73 4.54
CA HIS A 254 15.01 0.97 5.51
C HIS A 254 15.01 0.00 6.69
N ALA A 255 13.83 -0.46 7.13
CA ALA A 255 13.74 -1.46 8.18
C ALA A 255 14.44 -2.76 7.75
N LEU A 256 14.22 -3.20 6.51
CA LEU A 256 14.83 -4.39 5.97
C LEU A 256 16.31 -4.19 5.63
N LEU A 257 16.71 -3.06 5.03
CA LEU A 257 18.12 -2.74 4.76
C LEU A 257 18.96 -2.71 6.05
N LYS A 258 18.42 -2.20 7.16
CA LYS A 258 19.13 -2.21 8.45
C LYS A 258 19.47 -3.63 8.92
N ILE A 259 18.57 -4.59 8.68
CA ILE A 259 18.80 -6.00 8.99
C ILE A 259 19.87 -6.58 8.07
N ILE A 260 19.77 -6.31 6.77
CA ILE A 260 20.77 -6.75 5.76
C ILE A 260 22.17 -6.24 6.12
N GLN A 261 22.30 -4.94 6.36
CA GLN A 261 23.57 -4.30 6.74
C GLN A 261 24.12 -4.86 8.06
N LYS A 262 23.25 -5.24 9.00
CA LYS A 262 23.68 -5.89 10.24
C LYS A 262 24.31 -7.25 9.97
N ILE A 263 23.64 -8.08 9.17
CA ILE A 263 24.12 -9.41 8.80
C ILE A 263 25.43 -9.31 7.99
N GLN A 264 25.54 -8.35 7.06
CA GLN A 264 26.77 -8.10 6.28
C GLN A 264 27.95 -7.67 7.15
N ARG A 265 27.73 -6.74 8.10
CA ARG A 265 28.79 -6.28 9.01
C ARG A 265 29.34 -7.41 9.89
N GLU A 266 28.54 -8.42 10.14
CA GLU A 266 28.93 -9.62 10.88
C GLU A 266 29.53 -10.71 9.97
N GLY A 267 29.68 -10.44 8.66
CA GLY A 267 30.31 -11.34 7.71
C GLY A 267 29.51 -12.62 7.44
N ARG A 268 28.19 -12.59 7.67
CA ARG A 268 27.34 -13.78 7.57
C ARG A 268 26.76 -13.92 6.16
N CYS A 269 26.65 -15.16 5.68
CA CYS A 269 26.02 -15.46 4.39
C CYS A 269 24.49 -15.43 4.52
N PHE A 270 23.80 -14.70 3.64
CA PHE A 270 22.33 -14.53 3.72
C PHE A 270 21.57 -15.86 3.62
N HIS A 271 22.06 -16.79 2.80
CA HIS A 271 21.45 -18.11 2.60
C HIS A 271 21.53 -19.01 3.83
N GLN A 272 22.35 -18.67 4.82
CA GLN A 272 22.53 -19.43 6.07
C GLN A 272 21.70 -18.85 7.22
N ILE A 273 21.02 -17.72 6.99
CA ILE A 273 20.18 -17.08 7.99
C ILE A 273 18.77 -17.66 7.92
N SER A 274 18.25 -18.05 9.08
CA SER A 274 16.89 -18.54 9.24
C SER A 274 16.17 -17.78 10.36
N GLY A 275 14.85 -17.92 10.44
CA GLY A 275 14.07 -17.35 11.54
C GLY A 275 12.83 -16.60 11.07
N GLU A 276 12.45 -15.57 11.80
CA GLU A 276 11.23 -14.80 11.54
C GLU A 276 11.47 -13.29 11.69
N ILE A 277 10.84 -12.52 10.80
CA ILE A 277 10.76 -11.06 10.86
C ILE A 277 9.29 -10.67 10.86
N CYS A 278 8.87 -9.89 11.84
CA CYS A 278 7.57 -9.25 11.88
C CYS A 278 7.70 -7.77 11.54
N LEU A 279 6.96 -7.32 10.52
CA LEU A 279 6.93 -5.94 10.06
C LEU A 279 5.50 -5.41 10.14
N TYR A 280 5.32 -4.27 10.79
CA TYR A 280 4.04 -3.56 10.85
C TYR A 280 4.18 -2.15 10.27
N ALA A 281 3.46 -1.88 9.19
CA ALA A 281 3.38 -0.54 8.62
C ALA A 281 2.17 0.23 9.17
N ALA A 282 2.37 1.48 9.56
CA ALA A 282 1.28 2.36 10.01
C ALA A 282 0.45 2.95 8.84
N HIS A 283 0.62 2.41 7.64
CA HIS A 283 -0.07 2.76 6.41
C HIS A 283 -0.10 1.55 5.46
N THR A 284 -0.91 1.64 4.41
CA THR A 284 -0.95 0.62 3.34
C THR A 284 0.37 0.61 2.56
N PRO A 285 1.13 -0.51 2.54
CA PRO A 285 2.33 -0.62 1.73
C PRO A 285 2.03 -0.37 0.25
N CYS A 286 2.86 0.48 -0.37
CA CYS A 286 2.79 0.76 -1.81
C CYS A 286 3.37 -0.39 -2.65
N ILE A 287 3.25 -0.32 -3.98
CA ILE A 287 3.80 -1.39 -4.84
C ILE A 287 5.32 -1.55 -4.68
N SER A 288 6.02 -0.44 -4.48
CA SER A 288 7.47 -0.41 -4.28
C SER A 288 7.87 -1.13 -2.99
N CYS A 289 7.10 -0.96 -1.91
CA CYS A 289 7.29 -1.71 -0.67
C CYS A 289 7.04 -3.22 -0.86
N LEU A 290 5.98 -3.59 -1.58
CA LEU A 290 5.70 -5.01 -1.88
C LEU A 290 6.83 -5.65 -2.68
N ALA A 291 7.38 -4.94 -3.67
CA ALA A 291 8.53 -5.40 -4.45
C ALA A 291 9.77 -5.57 -3.57
N VAL A 292 10.01 -4.65 -2.63
CA VAL A 292 11.09 -4.73 -1.64
C VAL A 292 10.92 -5.94 -0.72
N PHE A 293 9.70 -6.26 -0.27
CA PHE A 293 9.44 -7.46 0.54
C PHE A 293 9.74 -8.75 -0.25
N CYS A 294 9.39 -8.77 -1.53
CA CYS A 294 9.66 -9.90 -2.41
C CYS A 294 11.17 -10.11 -2.63
N GLN A 295 11.91 -9.04 -2.91
CA GLN A 295 13.37 -9.06 -3.03
C GLN A 295 14.04 -9.53 -1.75
N PHE A 296 13.58 -9.06 -0.59
CA PHE A 296 14.10 -9.51 0.71
C PHE A 296 13.93 -11.02 0.89
N ARG A 297 12.76 -11.57 0.52
CA ARG A 297 12.51 -13.01 0.60
C ARG A 297 13.40 -13.81 -0.36
N CYS A 298 13.73 -13.26 -1.52
CA CYS A 298 14.69 -13.86 -2.44
C CYS A 298 16.09 -13.94 -1.82
N LEU A 299 16.52 -12.89 -1.11
CA LEU A 299 17.82 -12.84 -0.44
C LEU A 299 17.91 -13.78 0.79
N PHE A 300 16.80 -14.00 1.49
CA PHE A 300 16.74 -14.78 2.73
C PHE A 300 15.71 -15.92 2.64
N PRO A 301 15.98 -16.99 1.87
CA PRO A 301 15.00 -18.04 1.58
C PRO A 301 14.53 -18.84 2.81
N HIS A 302 15.29 -18.81 3.92
CA HIS A 302 14.96 -19.50 5.17
C HIS A 302 14.40 -18.56 6.26
N VAL A 303 14.21 -17.27 5.94
CA VAL A 303 13.59 -16.29 6.85
C VAL A 303 12.12 -16.09 6.47
N ARG A 304 11.23 -16.24 7.46
CA ARG A 304 9.81 -15.93 7.29
C ARG A 304 9.56 -14.44 7.54
N LEU A 305 9.21 -13.70 6.50
CA LEU A 305 8.80 -12.30 6.60
C LEU A 305 7.27 -12.21 6.76
N ASN A 306 6.81 -11.73 7.92
CA ASN A 306 5.41 -11.50 8.26
C ASN A 306 5.11 -10.00 8.29
N VAL A 307 4.36 -9.53 7.31
CA VAL A 307 3.94 -8.14 7.14
C VAL A 307 2.47 -8.00 7.52
N GLN A 308 2.19 -7.00 8.36
CA GLN A 308 0.86 -6.50 8.64
C GLN A 308 0.84 -4.98 8.52
N PHE A 309 -0.35 -4.40 8.40
CA PHE A 309 -0.48 -2.95 8.34
C PHE A 309 -1.88 -2.50 8.77
N ASP A 310 -1.99 -1.22 9.05
CA ASP A 310 -3.26 -0.48 9.07
C ASP A 310 -3.27 0.50 7.89
N ASP A 311 -4.42 0.81 7.31
CA ASP A 311 -4.53 1.95 6.40
C ASP A 311 -4.37 3.27 7.17
N TRP A 312 -4.00 4.35 6.47
CA TRP A 312 -3.78 5.63 7.14
C TRP A 312 -5.02 6.19 7.83
N SER A 313 -6.22 5.97 7.30
CA SER A 313 -7.46 6.45 7.92
C SER A 313 -7.65 5.80 9.29
N THR A 314 -7.38 4.50 9.39
CA THR A 314 -7.39 3.74 10.65
C THR A 314 -6.31 4.25 11.61
N THR A 315 -5.07 4.41 11.16
CA THR A 315 -3.98 4.96 11.99
C THR A 315 -4.30 6.36 12.49
N ARG A 316 -4.75 7.25 11.60
CA ARG A 316 -5.09 8.65 11.89
C ARG A 316 -6.20 8.75 12.92
N ARG A 317 -7.28 7.97 12.77
CA ARG A 317 -8.39 7.96 13.73
C ARG A 317 -7.89 7.56 15.12
N ALA A 318 -7.10 6.51 15.20
CA ALA A 318 -6.53 6.07 16.48
C ALA A 318 -5.62 7.12 17.12
N LEU A 319 -4.88 7.90 16.32
CA LEU A 319 -4.06 9.01 16.84
C LEU A 319 -4.93 10.15 17.40
N ILE A 320 -5.97 10.56 16.66
CA ILE A 320 -6.93 11.57 17.13
C ILE A 320 -7.59 11.14 18.46
N ASP A 321 -8.04 9.89 18.56
CA ASP A 321 -8.68 9.37 19.76
C ASP A 321 -7.72 9.33 20.98
N LEU A 322 -6.42 9.16 20.74
CA LEU A 322 -5.37 9.17 21.77
C LEU A 322 -5.00 10.58 22.25
N ASP A 323 -5.24 11.61 21.45
CA ASP A 323 -4.97 13.01 21.82
C ASP A 323 -6.17 13.66 22.55
N GLN A 324 -7.35 13.03 22.51
CA GLN A 324 -8.54 13.45 23.25
C GLN A 324 -8.63 12.91 24.69
N ARG A 325 -7.71 12.01 25.09
CA ARG A 325 -7.64 11.40 26.41
C ARG A 325 -6.51 11.98 27.24
#